data_AF-A0A9Q0Y6R3-F1
#
_entry.id   AF-A0A9Q0Y6R3-F1
#
_cell.length_a   1.000
_cell.length_b   1.000
_cell.length_c   1.000
_cell.angle_alpha   90.00
_cell.angle_beta   90.00
_cell.angle_gamma   90.00
#
_symmetry.space_group_name_H-M   'P 1'
#
loop_
_entity.id
_entity.type
_entity.pdbx_description
1 polymer ?
#
loop_
_entity_poly.entity_id
_entity_poly.type
_entity_poly.pdbx_seq_one_letter_code
_entity_poly.pdbx_strand_id
1 'polypeptide(L)' 'GQRNKLLSYLTEVMPLVDYETIAAHHLADAASKQLVTAVYLRRHSWLRTANIPDDARHRTEDSPFFFLHIHHK' A
#
# COMPACT_ATOMS: atom_id res chain seq x y z
N GLY A 1 11.66 -38.54 -23.40
CA GLY A 1 12.13 -38.94 -22.06
C GLY A 1 11.52 -38.05 -21.00
N GLN A 2 11.18 -38.60 -19.82
CA GLN A 2 10.52 -37.85 -18.73
C GLN A 2 11.25 -36.55 -18.33
N ARG A 3 12.58 -36.51 -18.47
CA ARG A 3 13.41 -35.33 -18.23
C ARG A 3 13.05 -34.10 -19.08
N ASN A 4 12.61 -34.29 -20.33
CA ASN A 4 12.19 -33.16 -21.18
C ASN A 4 10.81 -32.61 -20.78
N LYS A 5 9.94 -33.45 -20.22
CA LYS A 5 8.64 -33.01 -19.68
C LYS A 5 8.83 -32.20 -18.39
N LEU A 6 9.74 -32.65 -17.52
CA LEU A 6 10.08 -31.93 -16.29
C LEU A 6 10.68 -30.55 -16.60
N LEU A 7 11.61 -30.47 -17.56
CA LEU A 7 12.21 -29.20 -17.97
C LEU A 7 11.16 -28.24 -18.56
N SER A 8 10.27 -28.73 -19.44
CA SER A 8 9.15 -27.95 -19.99
C SER A 8 8.26 -27.38 -18.89
N TYR A 9 7.91 -28.21 -17.90
CA TYR A 9 7.07 -27.79 -16.78
C TYR A 9 7.74 -26.73 -15.91
N LEU A 10 9.03 -26.89 -15.60
CA LEU A 10 9.78 -25.91 -14.84
C LEU A 10 9.91 -24.56 -15.59
N THR A 11 10.11 -24.59 -16.91
CA THR A 11 10.13 -23.36 -17.73
C THR A 11 8.78 -22.66 -17.82
N GLU A 12 7.67 -23.39 -17.67
CA GLU A 12 6.33 -22.79 -17.65
C GLU A 12 5.96 -22.25 -16.27
N VAL A 13 6.35 -22.95 -15.20
CA VAL A 13 5.96 -22.61 -13.81
C VAL A 13 6.84 -21.53 -13.20
N MET A 14 8.14 -21.48 -13.50
CA MET A 14 9.03 -20.45 -12.94
C MET A 14 8.57 -19.02 -13.24
N PRO A 15 8.20 -18.65 -14.48
CA PRO A 15 7.70 -17.31 -14.78
C PRO A 15 6.40 -16.99 -14.06
N LEU A 16 5.53 -17.98 -13.82
CA LEU A 16 4.27 -17.78 -13.10
C LEU A 16 4.50 -17.29 -11.66
N VAL A 17 5.52 -17.82 -10.98
CA VAL A 17 5.90 -17.38 -9.62
C VAL A 17 6.36 -15.91 -9.62
N ASP A 18 7.13 -15.51 -10.64
CA ASP A 18 7.56 -14.12 -10.78
C ASP A 18 6.37 -13.19 -11.03
N TYR A 19 5.43 -13.59 -11.90
CA TYR A 19 4.20 -12.84 -12.15
C TYR A 19 3.31 -12.71 -10.90
N GLU A 20 3.16 -13.79 -10.13
CA GLU A 20 2.41 -13.75 -8.86
C GLU A 20 3.06 -12.80 -7.85
N THR A 21 4.39 -12.80 -7.79
CA THR A 21 5.15 -11.89 -6.93
C THR A 21 4.93 -10.44 -7.34
N ILE A 22 4.99 -10.13 -8.63
CA ILE A 22 4.74 -8.78 -9.16
C ILE A 22 3.29 -8.36 -8.89
N ALA A 23 2.33 -9.26 -9.12
CA ALA A 23 0.92 -9.00 -8.85
C ALA A 23 0.66 -8.71 -7.37
N ALA A 24 1.28 -9.48 -6.46
CA ALA A 24 1.19 -9.25 -5.02
C ALA A 24 1.74 -7.87 -4.62
N HIS A 25 2.86 -7.43 -5.21
CA HIS A 25 3.40 -6.08 -4.99
C HIS A 25 2.44 -5.00 -5.46
N HIS A 26 1.85 -5.14 -6.65
CA HIS A 26 0.86 -4.18 -7.15
C HIS A 26 -0.40 -4.13 -6.29
N LEU A 27 -0.87 -5.28 -5.78
CA LEU A 27 -2.00 -5.32 -4.84
C LEU A 27 -1.67 -4.60 -3.53
N ALA A 28 -0.47 -4.82 -2.98
CA ALA A 28 -0.02 -4.15 -1.77
C ALA A 28 0.09 -2.62 -1.97
N ASP A 29 0.65 -2.17 -3.10
CA ASP A 29 0.74 -0.75 -3.44
C ASP A 29 -0.65 -0.11 -3.62
N ALA A 30 -1.56 -0.78 -4.32
CA ALA A 30 -2.93 -0.32 -4.49
C ALA A 30 -3.68 -0.23 -3.14
N ALA A 31 -3.55 -1.25 -2.29
CA ALA A 31 -4.15 -1.27 -0.96
C ALA A 31 -3.58 -0.15 -0.06
N SER A 32 -2.27 0.08 -0.12
CA SER A 32 -1.61 1.18 0.61
C SER A 32 -2.16 2.55 0.18
N LYS A 33 -2.27 2.79 -1.14
CA LYS A 33 -2.85 4.02 -1.68
C LYS A 33 -4.30 4.21 -1.25
N GLN A 34 -5.11 3.16 -1.32
CA GLN A 34 -6.51 3.19 -0.86
C GLN A 34 -6.62 3.54 0.63
N LEU A 35 -5.75 2.97 1.47
CA LEU A 35 -5.71 3.28 2.89
C LEU A 35 -5.36 4.75 3.14
N VAL A 36 -4.32 5.27 2.47
CA VAL A 36 -3.92 6.68 2.60
C VAL A 36 -5.07 7.60 2.18
N THR A 37 -5.74 7.31 1.06
CA THR A 37 -6.91 8.09 0.60
C THR A 37 -8.05 8.02 1.62
N ALA A 38 -8.38 6.83 2.14
CA ALA A 38 -9.45 6.67 3.13
C ALA A 38 -9.17 7.47 4.41
N VAL A 39 -7.92 7.47 4.88
CA VAL A 39 -7.53 8.25 6.06
C VAL A 39 -7.60 9.75 5.77
N TYR A 40 -7.10 10.20 4.62
CA TYR A 40 -7.17 11.61 4.24
C TYR A 40 -8.62 12.11 4.23
N LEU A 41 -9.53 11.38 3.58
CA LEU A 41 -10.96 11.74 3.53
C LEU A 41 -11.59 11.77 4.93
N ARG A 42 -11.28 10.77 5.77
CA ARG A 42 -11.76 10.74 7.15
C ARG A 42 -11.25 11.92 7.96
N ARG A 43 -9.98 12.26 7.82
CA ARG A 43 -9.37 13.40 8.50
C ARG A 43 -10.01 14.71 8.03
N HIS A 44 -10.12 14.91 6.72
CA HIS A 44 -10.74 16.09 6.11
C HIS A 44 -12.19 16.30 6.62
N SER A 45 -13.01 15.24 6.59
CA SER A 45 -14.39 15.31 7.07
C SER A 45 -14.49 15.67 8.55
N TRP A 46 -13.66 15.06 9.41
CA TRP A 46 -13.63 15.37 10.83
C TRP A 46 -13.19 16.81 11.10
N LEU A 47 -12.11 17.24 10.45
CA LEU A 47 -11.54 18.58 10.60
C LEU A 47 -12.49 19.70 10.18
N ARG A 48 -13.32 19.48 9.15
CA ARG A 48 -14.34 20.45 8.71
C ARG A 48 -15.40 20.71 9.78
N THR A 49 -15.69 19.71 10.61
CA THR A 49 -16.68 19.82 11.70
C THR A 49 -16.04 20.21 13.04
N ALA A 50 -14.71 20.20 13.12
CA ALA A 50 -13.99 20.55 14.34
C ALA A 50 -13.99 22.07 14.54
N ASN A 51 -14.33 22.51 15.76
CA ASN A 51 -14.22 23.89 16.20
C ASN A 51 -12.78 24.23 16.59
N ILE A 52 -11.88 24.22 15.61
CA ILE A 52 -10.46 24.55 15.76
C ILE A 52 -10.07 25.68 14.81
N PRO A 53 -9.03 26.48 15.15
CA PRO A 53 -8.51 27.51 14.26
C PRO A 53 -8.07 26.92 12.91
N ASP A 54 -8.31 27.65 11.82
CA ASP A 54 -8.01 27.18 10.47
C ASP A 54 -6.54 26.81 10.28
N ASP A 55 -5.61 27.54 10.90
CA ASP A 55 -4.18 27.24 10.86
C ASP A 55 -3.85 25.87 11.49
N ALA A 56 -4.50 25.51 12.61
CA ALA A 56 -4.38 24.19 13.21
C ALA A 56 -5.03 23.09 12.34
N ARG A 57 -6.10 23.43 11.63
CA ARG A 57 -6.78 22.54 10.68
C ARG A 57 -5.86 22.14 9.53
N HIS A 58 -5.26 23.13 8.84
CA HIS A 58 -4.34 22.90 7.72
C HIS A 58 -3.13 22.07 8.14
N ARG A 59 -2.47 22.43 9.24
CA ARG A 59 -1.33 21.65 9.77
C ARG A 59 -1.68 20.20 10.06
N THR A 60 -2.89 19.94 10.55
CA THR A 60 -3.33 18.58 10.86
C THR A 60 -3.67 17.82 9.58
N GLU A 61 -4.31 18.48 8.61
CA GLU A 61 -4.67 17.90 7.32
C GLU A 61 -3.43 17.47 6.51
N ASP A 62 -2.46 18.37 6.41
CA ASP A 62 -1.21 18.20 5.66
C ASP A 62 -0.19 17.28 6.35
N SER A 63 -0.45 16.91 7.61
CA SER A 63 0.45 16.02 8.35
C SER A 63 0.53 14.64 7.68
N PRO A 64 1.73 14.12 7.39
CA PRO A 64 1.84 12.77 6.81
C PRO A 64 1.19 11.74 7.73
N PHE A 65 0.51 10.74 7.13
CA PHE A 65 -0.15 9.67 7.88
C PHE A 65 0.83 8.84 8.73
N PHE A 66 2.13 8.86 8.40
CA PHE A 66 3.18 8.16 9.12
C PHE A 66 3.74 8.97 10.30
N PHE A 67 3.05 8.91 11.43
CA PHE A 67 3.67 8.94 12.75
C PHE A 67 3.61 7.55 13.38
N LEU A 68 4.09 6.54 12.65
CA LEU A 68 4.62 5.34 13.28
C LEU A 68 6.09 5.64 13.55
N HIS A 69 6.39 6.10 14.77
CA HIS A 69 7.74 6.01 15.35
C HIS A 69 8.10 4.52 15.44
N ILE A 70 8.46 3.90 14.32
CA ILE A 70 9.24 2.68 14.33
C ILE A 70 10.66 3.17 14.56
N HIS A 71 11.00 3.41 15.83
CA HIS A 71 12.37 3.27 16.28
C HIS A 71 12.75 1.81 16.04
N HIS A 72 13.21 1.51 14.81
CA HIS A 72 14.10 0.39 14.61
C HIS A 72 15.37 0.73 15.39
N LYS A 73 15.57 0.01 16.50
CA LYS A 73 16.89 -0.10 17.12
C LYS A 73 17.86 -0.77 16.15
#